data_AF-A0A6G1KBP5-F1
#
_entry.id   AF-A0A6G1KBP5-F1
#
_cell.length_a   1.000
_cell.length_b   1.000
_cell.length_c   1.000
_cell.angle_alpha   90.00
_cell.angle_beta   90.00
_cell.angle_gamma   90.00
#
_symmetry.space_group_name_H-M   'P 1'
#
loop_
_entity.id
_entity.type
_entity.pdbx_description
1 polymer ?
#
loop_
_entity_poly.entity_id
_entity_poly.type
_entity_poly.pdbx_seq_one_letter_code
_entity_poly.pdbx_strand_id
1 'polypeptide(L)'
;MQNQLSHNTTYSLVTVAEFNSSYATPKVHKIYAKHLSKHIMVAVELYDIHTQHRAYVAHVPGHLLQLYTPTVAVWIEQDLGSSTYTLSIRIRCPKTVDVLVLGLQRVFQHMFDSHQRRLGHNIFKEAPQWNTIREGVGIYRALQLLHMYPLASSTRMRVIQHMQKYALNAYDVELLWQIFGPFGDLIEEMLRSLAYSDVRGQLPDFDWIWFYMDNERSQLTDAQNKQVVRLYNLFKMQAKRKLGGVSKAKVKLERMLRRQALCVS
;
A
#
# COMPACT_ATOMS: atom_id res chain seq x y z
N MET A 1 -44.53 -18.40 -2.57
CA MET A 1 -43.20 -18.78 -3.10
C MET A 1 -42.68 -17.64 -3.96
N GLN A 2 -41.89 -16.73 -3.38
CA GLN A 2 -41.07 -15.73 -4.09
C GLN A 2 -40.16 -15.09 -3.03
N ASN A 3 -38.90 -15.54 -2.94
CA ASN A 3 -37.88 -14.93 -2.10
C ASN A 3 -37.13 -13.89 -2.92
N GLN A 4 -37.41 -12.62 -2.66
CA GLN A 4 -36.55 -11.50 -3.05
C GLN A 4 -35.57 -11.25 -1.90
N LEU A 5 -34.31 -11.62 -2.09
CA LEU A 5 -33.20 -11.19 -1.24
C LEU A 5 -32.63 -9.91 -1.84
N SER A 6 -33.01 -8.77 -1.26
CA SER A 6 -32.39 -7.48 -1.52
C SER A 6 -31.01 -7.43 -0.86
N HIS A 7 -30.00 -7.15 -1.67
CA HIS A 7 -28.64 -6.87 -1.23
C HIS A 7 -28.59 -5.46 -0.60
N ASN A 8 -28.54 -5.39 0.73
CA ASN A 8 -28.05 -4.22 1.46
C ASN A 8 -26.59 -4.48 1.84
N THR A 9 -25.66 -3.93 1.05
CA THR A 9 -24.24 -3.87 1.41
C THR A 9 -24.01 -2.55 2.14
N THR A 10 -24.11 -2.59 3.46
CA THR A 10 -23.73 -1.48 4.33
C THR A 10 -22.22 -1.29 4.25
N TYR A 11 -21.78 -0.20 3.63
CA TYR A 11 -20.39 0.26 3.70
C TYR A 11 -20.09 0.64 5.15
N SER A 12 -19.30 -0.18 5.85
CA SER A 12 -18.76 0.17 7.15
C SER A 12 -17.73 1.29 6.97
N LEU A 13 -18.18 2.52 7.19
CA LEU A 13 -17.35 3.65 7.55
C LEU A 13 -16.51 3.25 8.78
N VAL A 14 -15.19 3.17 8.61
CA VAL A 14 -14.26 3.01 9.72
C VAL A 14 -14.31 4.30 10.53
N THR A 15 -14.93 4.19 11.69
CA THR A 15 -15.10 5.22 12.70
C THR A 15 -13.75 5.75 13.16
N VAL A 16 -13.60 7.07 13.15
CA VAL A 16 -12.55 7.79 13.88
C VAL A 16 -12.81 7.55 15.36
N ALA A 17 -12.09 6.60 15.94
CA ALA A 17 -12.05 6.44 17.40
C ALA A 17 -11.09 7.49 17.95
N GLU A 18 -11.66 8.62 18.38
CA GLU A 18 -11.11 9.41 19.47
C GLU A 18 -10.91 8.49 20.67
N PHE A 19 -9.71 8.47 21.27
CA PHE A 19 -9.57 7.98 22.64
C PHE A 19 -8.44 8.70 23.37
N ASN A 20 -8.86 9.41 24.42
CA ASN A 20 -8.05 9.91 25.52
C ASN A 20 -7.29 8.75 26.19
N SER A 21 -6.01 8.93 26.47
CA SER A 21 -5.29 8.07 27.40
C SER A 21 -4.23 8.85 28.15
N SER A 22 -4.50 8.99 29.44
CA SER A 22 -3.66 9.52 30.51
C SER A 22 -2.44 8.62 30.73
N TYR A 23 -1.27 9.06 30.30
CA TYR A 23 0.00 8.60 30.85
C TYR A 23 0.94 9.80 30.98
N ALA A 24 1.54 9.95 32.15
CA ALA A 24 2.40 11.06 32.52
C ALA A 24 3.69 11.06 31.69
N THR A 25 3.65 11.67 30.52
CA THR A 25 4.85 12.22 29.88
C THR A 25 5.30 13.45 30.68
N PRO A 26 6.61 13.75 30.77
CA PRO A 26 7.05 15.05 31.27
C PRO A 26 6.28 16.13 30.52
N LYS A 27 5.81 17.17 31.23
CA LYS A 27 5.03 18.29 30.67
C LYS A 27 5.91 19.09 29.69
N VAL A 28 6.22 18.51 28.54
CA VAL A 28 6.72 19.21 27.38
C VAL A 28 5.54 20.04 26.91
N HIS A 29 5.59 21.33 27.18
CA HIS A 29 4.63 22.27 26.66
C HIS A 29 4.79 22.23 25.14
N LYS A 30 3.82 21.64 24.45
CA LYS A 30 3.84 21.52 22.98
C LYS A 30 2.80 22.47 22.43
N ILE A 31 3.20 23.27 21.45
CA ILE A 31 2.31 24.19 20.74
C ILE A 31 2.27 23.76 19.27
N TYR A 32 1.08 23.74 18.69
CA TYR A 32 0.90 23.48 17.26
C TYR A 32 1.26 24.72 16.43
N ALA A 33 2.10 24.54 15.43
CA ALA A 33 2.57 25.64 14.59
C ALA A 33 1.49 26.08 13.58
N LYS A 34 0.98 27.31 13.71
CA LYS A 34 -0.01 27.88 12.75
C LYS A 34 0.62 28.29 11.41
N HIS A 35 1.86 28.80 11.41
CA HIS A 35 2.59 29.20 10.20
C HIS A 35 4.06 28.82 10.32
N LEU A 36 4.57 28.06 9.35
CA LEU A 36 5.97 27.64 9.30
C LEU A 36 6.67 28.43 8.20
N SER A 37 7.68 29.20 8.60
CA SER A 37 8.49 29.97 7.65
C SER A 37 9.30 29.05 6.74
N LYS A 38 9.83 29.60 5.63
CA LYS A 38 10.68 28.85 4.69
C LYS A 38 11.95 28.28 5.32
N HIS A 39 12.39 28.83 6.45
CA HIS A 39 13.63 28.46 7.13
C HIS A 39 13.43 27.44 8.25
N ILE A 40 12.19 27.16 8.65
CA ILE A 40 11.92 26.16 9.69
C ILE A 40 12.01 24.75 9.08
N MET A 41 12.91 23.95 9.63
CA MET A 41 13.02 22.53 9.34
C MET A 41 12.25 21.73 10.38
N VAL A 42 11.47 20.75 9.91
CA VAL A 42 10.64 19.88 10.74
C VAL A 42 11.24 18.48 10.70
N ALA A 43 11.60 17.93 11.84
CA ALA A 43 12.00 16.54 11.97
C ALA A 43 10.77 15.64 11.84
N VAL A 44 10.74 14.77 10.84
CA VAL A 44 9.66 13.81 10.65
C VAL A 44 10.09 12.47 11.22
N GLU A 45 9.25 11.90 12.07
CA GLU A 45 9.48 10.63 12.75
C GLU A 45 8.27 9.70 12.58
N LEU A 46 8.53 8.40 12.44
CA LEU A 46 7.52 7.38 12.65
C LEU A 46 7.52 6.98 14.12
N TYR A 47 6.35 7.00 14.74
CA TYR A 47 6.15 6.55 16.12
C TYR A 47 5.29 5.30 16.13
N ASP A 48 5.86 4.18 16.57
CA ASP A 48 5.09 2.96 16.80
C ASP A 48 4.36 3.04 18.15
N ILE A 49 3.04 2.94 18.10
CA ILE A 49 2.20 3.02 19.30
C ILE A 49 2.38 1.83 20.25
N HIS A 50 2.85 0.68 19.77
CA HIS A 50 2.96 -0.54 20.58
C HIS A 50 4.32 -0.63 21.27
N THR A 51 5.40 -0.41 20.53
CA THR A 51 6.76 -0.51 21.06
C THR A 51 7.29 0.81 21.64
N GLN A 52 6.57 1.92 21.41
CA GLN A 52 7.01 3.29 21.69
C GLN A 52 8.32 3.67 20.98
N HIS A 53 8.74 2.86 19.99
CA HIS A 53 9.93 3.12 19.22
C HIS A 53 9.71 4.27 18.25
N ARG A 54 10.77 5.06 18.05
CA ARG A 54 10.79 6.18 17.10
C ARG A 54 11.83 5.90 16.02
N ALA A 55 11.39 5.94 14.78
CA ALA A 55 12.27 5.87 13.62
C ALA A 55 12.30 7.24 12.93
N TYR A 56 13.49 7.81 12.81
CA TYR A 56 13.70 9.05 12.09
C TYR A 56 13.49 8.83 10.58
N VAL A 57 12.78 9.75 9.93
CA VAL A 57 12.50 9.70 8.50
C VAL A 57 13.36 10.70 7.74
N ALA A 58 13.15 12.00 7.99
CA ALA A 58 13.80 13.09 7.28
C ALA A 58 13.60 14.44 8.00
N HIS A 59 14.39 15.44 7.63
CA HIS A 59 14.07 16.84 7.90
C HIS A 59 13.43 17.46 6.67
N VAL A 60 12.24 18.04 6.85
CA VAL A 60 11.46 18.63 5.75
C VAL A 60 11.20 20.11 6.05
N PRO A 61 11.38 21.02 5.09
CA PRO A 61 11.00 22.41 5.27
C PRO A 61 9.51 22.53 5.59
N GLY A 62 9.17 23.18 6.71
CA GLY A 62 7.80 23.23 7.22
C GLY A 62 6.79 23.83 6.25
N HIS A 63 7.21 24.83 5.46
CA HIS A 63 6.37 25.42 4.42
C HIS A 63 5.95 24.41 3.33
N LEU A 64 6.76 23.38 3.02
CA LEU A 64 6.39 22.33 2.07
C LEU A 64 5.31 21.41 2.64
N LEU A 65 5.41 21.09 3.94
CA LEU A 65 4.37 20.32 4.63
C LEU A 65 3.05 21.11 4.65
N GLN A 66 3.09 22.42 4.88
CA GLN A 66 1.90 23.28 4.82
C GLN A 66 1.31 23.36 3.41
N LEU A 67 2.16 23.38 2.38
CA LEU A 67 1.72 23.50 0.99
C LEU A 67 1.12 22.19 0.46
N TYR A 68 1.79 21.05 0.70
CA TYR A 68 1.44 19.77 0.07
C TYR A 68 0.63 18.83 0.97
N THR A 69 0.77 18.94 2.30
CA THR A 69 0.12 18.07 3.27
C THR A 69 -0.48 18.89 4.43
N PRO A 70 -1.35 19.89 4.16
CA PRO A 70 -1.82 20.81 5.18
C PRO A 70 -2.52 20.10 6.35
N THR A 71 -3.27 19.03 6.07
CA THR A 71 -3.97 18.23 7.09
C THR A 71 -3.03 17.59 8.11
N VAL A 72 -1.81 17.26 7.70
CA VAL A 72 -0.80 16.64 8.58
C VAL A 72 0.09 17.70 9.22
N ALA A 73 0.30 18.84 8.54
CA ALA A 73 1.08 19.94 9.06
C ALA A 73 0.52 20.54 10.36
N VAL A 74 -0.79 20.44 10.60
CA VAL A 74 -1.41 20.88 11.86
C VAL A 74 -0.97 20.05 13.08
N TRP A 75 -0.35 18.89 12.88
CA TRP A 75 0.18 18.02 13.94
C TRP A 75 1.65 18.29 14.26
N ILE A 76 2.25 19.31 13.65
CA ILE A 76 3.63 19.69 13.93
C ILE A 76 3.68 20.33 15.31
N GLU A 77 4.47 19.71 16.18
CA GLU A 77 4.66 20.14 17.56
C GLU A 77 6.00 20.87 17.67
N GLN A 78 6.01 22.02 18.36
CA GLN A 78 7.24 22.69 18.75
C GLN A 78 7.64 22.24 20.17
N ASP A 79 8.88 21.81 20.33
CA ASP A 79 9.48 21.63 21.65
C ASP A 79 9.97 22.99 22.17
N LEU A 80 9.35 23.48 23.24
CA LEU A 80 9.73 24.76 23.86
C LEU A 80 11.15 24.78 24.43
N GLY A 81 11.72 23.62 24.77
CA GLY A 81 13.07 23.54 25.33
C GLY A 81 14.19 23.66 24.29
N SER A 82 13.93 23.23 23.06
CA SER A 82 14.96 23.12 22.01
C SER A 82 14.66 23.95 20.75
N SER A 83 13.49 24.59 20.67
CA SER A 83 12.99 25.25 19.45
C SER A 83 12.94 24.33 18.23
N THR A 84 12.95 23.02 18.44
CA THR A 84 12.82 22.02 17.38
C THR A 84 11.34 21.82 17.04
N TYR A 85 11.08 21.57 15.76
CA TYR A 85 9.75 21.25 15.27
C TYR A 85 9.72 19.79 14.84
N THR A 86 8.76 19.03 15.35
CA THR A 86 8.66 17.60 15.07
C THR A 86 7.27 17.24 14.55
N LEU A 87 7.23 16.40 13.52
CA LEU A 87 6.04 15.72 13.06
C LEU A 87 6.17 14.23 13.37
N SER A 88 5.43 13.74 14.37
CA SER A 88 5.41 12.32 14.71
C SER A 88 4.20 11.62 14.08
N ILE A 89 4.44 10.85 13.02
CA ILE A 89 3.42 10.06 12.32
C ILE A 89 3.24 8.73 13.05
N ARG A 90 2.03 8.47 13.56
CA ARG A 90 1.74 7.28 14.36
C ARG A 90 1.43 6.07 13.47
N ILE A 91 2.06 4.93 13.76
CA ILE A 91 1.86 3.66 13.06
C ILE A 91 1.60 2.52 14.05
N ARG A 92 1.01 1.41 13.57
CA ARG A 92 0.65 0.23 14.39
C ARG A 92 1.47 -1.03 14.06
N CYS A 93 2.38 -0.98 13.08
CA CYS A 93 3.07 -2.17 12.58
C CYS A 93 4.60 -1.99 12.61
N PRO A 94 5.28 -2.40 13.70
CA PRO A 94 6.74 -2.23 13.84
C PRO A 94 7.54 -2.94 12.75
N LYS A 95 7.08 -4.12 12.31
CA LYS A 95 7.80 -4.95 11.32
C LYS A 95 7.95 -4.27 9.95
N THR A 96 7.19 -3.21 9.70
CA THR A 96 7.14 -2.54 8.40
C THR A 96 7.73 -1.12 8.43
N VAL A 97 8.34 -0.73 9.57
CA VAL A 97 8.91 0.59 9.79
C VAL A 97 9.86 0.99 8.65
N ASP A 98 10.82 0.13 8.31
CA ASP A 98 11.84 0.45 7.30
C ASP A 98 11.22 0.76 5.92
N VAL A 99 10.21 0.00 5.52
CA VAL A 99 9.52 0.22 4.24
C VAL A 99 8.73 1.53 4.26
N LEU A 100 8.10 1.86 5.40
CA LEU A 100 7.39 3.12 5.56
C LEU A 100 8.35 4.32 5.61
N VAL A 101 9.51 4.19 6.27
CA VAL A 101 10.57 5.21 6.28
C VAL A 101 11.02 5.50 4.85
N LEU A 102 11.38 4.47 4.09
CA LEU A 102 11.82 4.63 2.70
C LEU A 102 10.73 5.23 1.81
N GLY A 103 9.48 4.79 2.01
CA GLY A 103 8.31 5.34 1.30
C GLY A 103 8.13 6.84 1.56
N LEU A 104 8.18 7.25 2.84
CA LEU A 104 8.05 8.65 3.23
C LEU A 104 9.22 9.49 2.73
N GLN A 105 10.46 8.99 2.85
CA GLN A 105 11.65 9.66 2.31
C GLN A 105 11.49 9.95 0.81
N ARG A 106 11.01 8.98 0.02
CA ARG A 106 10.76 9.20 -1.42
C ARG A 106 9.67 10.22 -1.69
N VAL A 107 8.58 10.21 -0.91
CA VAL A 107 7.51 11.20 -1.05
C VAL A 107 8.01 12.60 -0.72
N PHE A 108 8.76 12.77 0.37
CA PHE A 108 9.32 14.07 0.75
C PHE A 108 10.39 14.57 -0.22
N GLN A 109 11.26 13.68 -0.72
CA GLN A 109 12.21 14.04 -1.77
C GLN A 109 11.47 14.52 -3.02
N HIS A 110 10.42 13.80 -3.41
CA HIS A 110 9.61 14.19 -4.57
C HIS A 110 8.91 15.54 -4.37
N MET A 111 8.41 15.85 -3.16
CA MET A 111 7.87 17.18 -2.83
C MET A 111 8.93 18.27 -2.99
N PHE A 112 10.14 18.02 -2.52
CA PHE A 112 11.24 18.96 -2.60
C PHE A 112 11.64 19.24 -4.05
N ASP A 113 11.89 18.19 -4.84
CA ASP A 113 12.27 18.32 -6.25
C ASP A 113 11.19 19.02 -7.07
N SER A 114 9.94 18.65 -6.81
CA SER A 114 8.73 19.25 -7.38
C SER A 114 8.67 20.75 -7.13
N HIS A 115 8.90 21.16 -5.88
CA HIS A 115 8.90 22.56 -5.48
C HIS A 115 10.04 23.34 -6.14
N GLN A 116 11.25 22.78 -6.15
CA GLN A 116 12.42 23.42 -6.76
C GLN A 116 12.26 23.67 -8.26
N ARG A 117 11.62 22.75 -8.98
CA ARG A 117 11.32 22.91 -10.41
C ARG A 117 10.24 23.95 -10.71
N ARG A 118 9.71 24.64 -9.68
CA ARG A 118 8.70 25.71 -9.77
C ARG A 118 7.48 25.32 -10.60
N LEU A 119 7.07 24.05 -10.56
CA LEU A 119 6.00 23.53 -11.40
C LEU A 119 4.57 24.10 -11.05
N GLY A 120 4.47 25.20 -10.28
CA GLY A 120 3.22 25.89 -9.90
C GLY A 120 2.39 25.24 -8.79
N HIS A 121 1.06 25.42 -8.78
CA HIS A 121 0.14 24.67 -7.90
C HIS A 121 -0.32 23.33 -8.52
N ASN A 122 0.16 23.01 -9.72
CA ASN A 122 -0.23 21.83 -10.51
C ASN A 122 0.66 20.59 -10.23
N ILE A 123 1.52 20.63 -9.21
CA ILE A 123 2.76 19.83 -9.20
C ILE A 123 2.58 18.40 -8.71
N PHE A 124 1.69 18.16 -7.76
CA PHE A 124 1.52 16.82 -7.22
C PHE A 124 0.44 16.05 -7.98
N LYS A 125 0.51 16.08 -9.32
CA LYS A 125 -0.35 15.26 -10.19
C LYS A 125 0.13 13.81 -10.26
N GLU A 126 1.42 13.59 -10.04
CA GLU A 126 2.04 12.27 -10.16
C GLU A 126 2.69 11.88 -8.84
N ALA A 127 2.57 10.60 -8.49
CA ALA A 127 3.29 10.03 -7.37
C ALA A 127 4.76 9.78 -7.77
N PRO A 128 5.68 9.69 -6.79
CA PRO A 128 7.06 9.29 -7.05
C PRO A 128 7.12 8.00 -7.87
N GLN A 129 8.11 7.86 -8.76
CA GLN A 129 8.30 6.62 -9.51
C GLN A 129 8.95 5.53 -8.64
N TRP A 130 8.74 4.27 -9.02
CA TRP A 130 9.32 3.10 -8.36
C TRP A 130 9.58 1.97 -9.34
N ASN A 131 10.48 1.08 -8.96
CA ASN A 131 10.91 -0.06 -9.77
C ASN A 131 10.47 -1.40 -9.18
N THR A 132 10.17 -1.47 -7.87
CA THR A 132 9.80 -2.71 -7.19
C THR A 132 8.44 -2.61 -6.51
N ILE A 133 7.77 -3.75 -6.27
CA ILE A 133 6.49 -3.78 -5.55
C ILE A 133 6.64 -3.18 -4.15
N ARG A 134 7.69 -3.56 -3.42
CA ARG A 134 8.02 -3.00 -2.10
C ARG A 134 8.04 -1.48 -2.08
N GLU A 135 8.75 -0.86 -3.03
CA GLU A 135 8.82 0.59 -3.13
C GLU A 135 7.45 1.22 -3.42
N GLY A 136 6.70 0.64 -4.35
CA GLY A 136 5.36 1.11 -4.70
C GLY A 136 4.38 1.02 -3.52
N VAL A 137 4.43 -0.08 -2.76
CA VAL A 137 3.63 -0.26 -1.53
C VAL A 137 4.06 0.73 -0.46
N GLY A 138 5.37 0.94 -0.26
CA GLY A 138 5.90 1.93 0.67
C GLY A 138 5.43 3.35 0.34
N ILE A 139 5.51 3.76 -0.93
CA ILE A 139 5.01 5.07 -1.40
C ILE A 139 3.50 5.17 -1.20
N TYR A 140 2.74 4.13 -1.58
CA TYR A 140 1.29 4.10 -1.39
C TYR A 140 0.90 4.30 0.09
N ARG A 141 1.55 3.58 1.00
CA ARG A 141 1.31 3.74 2.44
C ARG A 141 1.77 5.10 2.96
N ALA A 142 2.90 5.61 2.51
CA ALA A 142 3.38 6.94 2.87
C ALA A 142 2.36 8.03 2.46
N LEU A 143 1.80 7.94 1.26
CA LEU A 143 0.75 8.86 0.79
C LEU A 143 -0.52 8.75 1.65
N GLN A 144 -0.91 7.55 2.10
CA GLN A 144 -2.04 7.39 3.03
C GLN A 144 -1.75 8.03 4.40
N LEU A 145 -0.54 7.83 4.95
CA LEU A 145 -0.11 8.43 6.21
C LEU A 145 -0.09 9.96 6.13
N LEU A 146 0.22 10.51 4.96
CA LEU A 146 0.23 11.94 4.69
C LEU A 146 -1.14 12.51 4.26
N HIS A 147 -2.20 11.69 4.31
CA HIS A 147 -3.57 12.06 3.91
C HIS A 147 -3.69 12.55 2.45
N MET A 148 -2.79 12.10 1.57
CA MET A 148 -2.77 12.42 0.14
C MET A 148 -3.59 11.41 -0.68
N TYR A 149 -4.86 11.22 -0.33
CA TYR A 149 -5.69 10.11 -0.83
C TYR A 149 -5.84 10.00 -2.36
N PRO A 150 -5.99 11.10 -3.14
CA PRO A 150 -6.09 10.98 -4.60
C PRO A 150 -4.85 10.33 -5.23
N LEU A 151 -3.66 10.70 -4.74
CA LEU A 151 -2.40 10.12 -5.18
C LEU A 151 -2.20 8.71 -4.64
N ALA A 152 -2.62 8.46 -3.40
CA ALA A 152 -2.59 7.11 -2.84
C ALA A 152 -3.45 6.16 -3.68
N SER A 153 -4.63 6.58 -4.12
CA SER A 153 -5.52 5.80 -4.99
C SER A 153 -4.90 5.52 -6.37
N SER A 154 -4.33 6.54 -7.02
CA SER A 154 -3.60 6.37 -8.29
C SER A 154 -2.40 5.42 -8.13
N THR A 155 -1.64 5.57 -7.05
CA THR A 155 -0.50 4.70 -6.73
C THR A 155 -0.94 3.27 -6.49
N ARG A 156 -2.04 3.06 -5.74
CA ARG A 156 -2.66 1.74 -5.52
C ARG A 156 -2.94 1.05 -6.85
N MET A 157 -3.60 1.75 -7.79
CA MET A 157 -3.89 1.18 -9.12
C MET A 157 -2.63 0.76 -9.88
N ARG A 158 -1.57 1.58 -9.83
CA ARG A 158 -0.29 1.26 -10.46
C ARG A 158 0.42 0.10 -9.77
N VAL A 159 0.36 -0.02 -8.45
CA VAL A 159 0.88 -1.17 -7.70
C VAL A 159 0.15 -2.44 -8.12
N ILE A 160 -1.19 -2.40 -8.23
CA ILE A 160 -1.99 -3.54 -8.70
C ILE A 160 -1.58 -3.96 -10.12
N GLN A 161 -1.42 -3.00 -11.04
CA GLN A 161 -0.95 -3.28 -12.39
C GLN A 161 0.46 -3.91 -12.38
N HIS A 162 1.34 -3.44 -11.51
CA HIS A 162 2.68 -4.00 -11.33
C HIS A 162 2.58 -5.46 -10.83
N MET A 163 1.78 -5.76 -9.82
CA MET A 163 1.57 -7.12 -9.30
C MET A 163 0.95 -8.08 -10.33
N GLN A 164 0.20 -7.56 -11.30
CA GLN A 164 -0.37 -8.36 -12.39
C GLN A 164 0.64 -8.64 -13.51
N LYS A 165 1.63 -7.76 -13.67
CA LYS A 165 2.64 -7.85 -14.72
C LYS A 165 3.84 -8.71 -14.31
N TYR A 166 4.22 -8.67 -13.04
CA TYR A 166 5.40 -9.36 -12.52
C TYR A 166 5.01 -10.33 -11.40
N ALA A 167 5.65 -11.50 -11.37
CA ALA A 167 5.45 -12.48 -10.31
C ALA A 167 5.96 -11.93 -8.98
N LEU A 168 5.18 -12.12 -7.91
CA LEU A 168 5.59 -11.78 -6.56
C LEU A 168 6.64 -12.77 -6.06
N ASN A 169 7.64 -12.26 -5.35
CA ASN A 169 8.54 -13.08 -4.54
C ASN A 169 8.03 -13.18 -3.09
N ALA A 170 8.67 -14.05 -2.32
CA ALA A 170 8.50 -14.28 -0.89
C ALA A 170 8.46 -12.98 -0.08
N TYR A 171 9.42 -12.09 -0.31
CA TYR A 171 9.53 -10.85 0.45
C TYR A 171 8.38 -9.88 0.13
N ASP A 172 7.90 -9.83 -1.11
CA ASP A 172 6.75 -9.02 -1.47
C ASP A 172 5.47 -9.53 -0.80
N VAL A 173 5.30 -10.87 -0.73
CA VAL A 173 4.17 -11.51 -0.05
C VAL A 173 4.21 -11.22 1.45
N GLU A 174 5.36 -11.44 2.09
CA GLU A 174 5.56 -11.15 3.52
C GLU A 174 5.24 -9.69 3.83
N LEU A 175 5.78 -8.77 3.04
CA LEU A 175 5.54 -7.35 3.22
C LEU A 175 4.06 -6.98 3.11
N LEU A 176 3.40 -7.43 2.04
CA LEU A 176 1.98 -7.15 1.81
C LEU A 176 1.13 -7.69 2.97
N TRP A 177 1.44 -8.91 3.43
CA TRP A 177 0.76 -9.51 4.57
C TRP A 177 0.99 -8.74 5.86
N GLN A 178 2.21 -8.31 6.15
CA GLN A 178 2.51 -7.55 7.37
C GLN A 178 1.91 -6.14 7.38
N ILE A 179 1.85 -5.47 6.21
CA ILE A 179 1.30 -4.11 6.11
C ILE A 179 -0.23 -4.11 6.19
N PHE A 180 -0.88 -5.02 5.46
CA PHE A 180 -2.32 -5.00 5.27
C PHE A 180 -3.04 -6.03 6.15
N GLY A 181 -2.36 -7.08 6.59
CA GLY A 181 -2.97 -8.20 7.28
C GLY A 181 -3.86 -9.02 6.33
N PRO A 182 -4.51 -10.08 6.82
CA PRO A 182 -5.26 -11.06 6.00
C PRO A 182 -6.53 -10.51 5.30
N PHE A 183 -7.00 -9.31 5.68
CA PHE A 183 -8.20 -8.67 5.11
C PHE A 183 -7.98 -7.20 4.78
N GLY A 184 -6.72 -6.76 4.74
CA GLY A 184 -6.42 -5.40 4.37
C GLY A 184 -6.45 -5.18 2.88
N ASP A 185 -6.14 -3.94 2.51
CA ASP A 185 -6.06 -3.52 1.13
C ASP A 185 -5.02 -4.36 0.37
N LEU A 186 -5.22 -4.59 -0.92
CA LEU A 186 -4.33 -5.36 -1.82
C LEU A 186 -4.19 -6.87 -1.58
N ILE A 187 -4.77 -7.45 -0.53
CA ILE A 187 -4.64 -8.90 -0.26
C ILE A 187 -5.29 -9.76 -1.34
N GLU A 188 -6.49 -9.38 -1.80
CA GLU A 188 -7.13 -10.10 -2.90
C GLU A 188 -6.28 -10.07 -4.17
N GLU A 189 -5.66 -8.93 -4.47
CA GLU A 189 -4.76 -8.75 -5.60
C GLU A 189 -3.47 -9.56 -5.46
N MET A 190 -2.92 -9.64 -4.25
CA MET A 190 -1.78 -10.50 -3.93
C MET A 190 -2.13 -11.97 -4.18
N LEU A 191 -3.23 -12.47 -3.58
CA LEU A 191 -3.68 -13.85 -3.77
C LEU A 191 -4.00 -14.16 -5.24
N ARG A 192 -4.57 -13.20 -5.96
CA ARG A 192 -4.84 -13.29 -7.40
C ARG A 192 -3.54 -13.37 -8.20
N SER A 193 -2.54 -12.56 -7.88
CA SER A 193 -1.22 -12.59 -8.53
C SER A 193 -0.53 -13.94 -8.33
N LEU A 194 -0.52 -14.46 -7.10
CA LEU A 194 0.02 -15.79 -6.78
C LEU A 194 -0.69 -16.89 -7.57
N ALA A 195 -2.02 -16.89 -7.60
CA ALA A 195 -2.80 -17.88 -8.34
C ALA A 195 -2.54 -17.85 -9.85
N TYR A 196 -2.33 -16.66 -10.43
CA TYR A 196 -2.06 -16.52 -11.87
C TYR A 196 -0.61 -16.85 -12.24
N SER A 197 0.34 -16.53 -11.36
CA SER A 197 1.76 -16.78 -11.59
C SER A 197 2.13 -18.26 -11.44
N ASP A 198 1.52 -18.96 -10.47
CA ASP A 198 1.59 -20.43 -10.32
C ASP A 198 1.14 -21.13 -11.62
N VAL A 199 0.01 -20.67 -12.17
CA VAL A 199 -0.54 -21.18 -13.43
C VAL A 199 0.37 -20.94 -14.64
N ARG A 200 1.32 -20.01 -14.56
CA ARG A 200 2.34 -19.75 -15.59
C ARG A 200 3.70 -20.38 -15.26
N GLY A 201 3.84 -21.03 -14.10
CA GLY A 201 5.11 -21.62 -13.63
C GLY A 201 6.21 -20.61 -13.33
N GLN A 202 5.87 -19.36 -13.00
CA GLN A 202 6.83 -18.25 -12.86
C GLN A 202 7.15 -17.84 -11.42
N LEU A 203 6.86 -18.69 -10.42
CA LEU A 203 7.11 -18.36 -9.02
C LEU A 203 8.53 -18.81 -8.62
N PRO A 204 9.48 -17.87 -8.39
CA PRO A 204 10.88 -18.21 -8.15
C PRO A 204 11.13 -18.89 -6.79
N ASP A 205 10.24 -18.68 -5.82
CA ASP A 205 10.35 -19.08 -4.42
C ASP A 205 9.03 -19.63 -3.87
N PHE A 206 8.33 -20.37 -4.73
CA PHE A 206 7.03 -20.99 -4.47
C PHE A 206 6.95 -21.65 -3.08
N ASP A 207 7.91 -22.51 -2.74
CA ASP A 207 7.91 -23.29 -1.50
C ASP A 207 7.93 -22.37 -0.26
N TRP A 208 8.71 -21.29 -0.30
CA TRP A 208 8.78 -20.34 0.81
C TRP A 208 7.50 -19.53 0.94
N ILE A 209 6.91 -19.09 -0.19
CA ILE A 209 5.63 -18.38 -0.17
C ILE A 209 4.56 -19.23 0.51
N TRP A 210 4.49 -20.53 0.17
CA TRP A 210 3.53 -21.45 0.80
C TRP A 210 3.82 -21.68 2.26
N PHE A 211 5.07 -21.95 2.62
CA PHE A 211 5.47 -22.13 4.00
C PHE A 211 5.14 -20.90 4.86
N TYR A 212 5.45 -19.70 4.37
CA TYR A 212 5.11 -18.45 5.03
C TYR A 212 3.61 -18.29 5.18
N MET A 213 2.85 -18.48 4.09
CA MET A 213 1.39 -18.38 4.13
C MET A 213 0.77 -19.38 5.09
N ASP A 214 1.26 -20.62 5.17
CA ASP A 214 0.71 -21.63 6.08
C ASP A 214 1.00 -21.28 7.55
N ASN A 215 2.21 -20.79 7.86
CA ASN A 215 2.56 -20.31 9.20
C ASN A 215 1.78 -19.06 9.62
N GLU A 216 1.55 -18.12 8.72
CA GLU A 216 0.76 -16.93 9.03
C GLU A 216 -0.73 -17.27 9.13
N ARG A 217 -1.23 -18.19 8.30
CA ARG A 217 -2.61 -18.67 8.34
C ARG A 217 -2.93 -19.44 9.61
N SER A 218 -1.96 -20.08 10.26
CA SER A 218 -2.18 -20.76 11.55
C SER A 218 -2.46 -19.79 12.69
N GLN A 219 -2.16 -18.50 12.52
CA GLN A 219 -2.47 -17.45 13.49
C GLN A 219 -3.87 -16.84 13.26
N LEU A 220 -4.55 -17.21 12.17
CA LEU A 220 -5.90 -16.75 11.86
C LEU A 220 -6.95 -17.61 12.56
N THR A 221 -8.13 -17.04 12.79
CA THR A 221 -9.29 -17.85 13.17
C THR A 221 -9.70 -18.79 12.03
N ASP A 222 -10.37 -19.90 12.35
CA ASP A 222 -10.83 -20.88 11.35
C ASP A 222 -11.66 -20.24 10.22
N ALA A 223 -12.53 -19.28 10.56
CA ALA A 223 -13.36 -18.57 9.60
C ALA A 223 -12.51 -17.73 8.63
N GLN A 224 -11.50 -17.04 9.17
CA GLN A 224 -10.59 -16.20 8.40
C GLN A 224 -9.70 -17.04 7.47
N ASN A 225 -9.15 -18.14 7.99
CA ASN A 225 -8.36 -19.07 7.22
C ASN A 225 -9.16 -19.68 6.05
N LYS A 226 -10.38 -20.17 6.33
CA LYS A 226 -11.29 -20.69 5.29
C LYS A 226 -11.57 -19.66 4.19
N GLN A 227 -11.71 -18.39 4.54
CA GLN A 227 -11.95 -17.32 3.58
C GLN A 227 -10.74 -17.06 2.67
N VAL A 228 -9.53 -16.97 3.23
CA VAL A 228 -8.29 -16.80 2.46
C VAL A 228 -8.10 -17.96 1.46
N VAL A 229 -8.27 -19.20 1.94
CA VAL A 229 -8.20 -20.41 1.09
C VAL A 229 -9.25 -20.38 -0.01
N ARG A 230 -10.50 -20.02 0.32
CA ARG A 230 -11.59 -19.92 -0.64
C ARG A 230 -11.28 -18.90 -1.73
N LEU A 231 -10.79 -17.72 -1.37
CA LEU A 231 -10.42 -16.68 -2.33
C LEU A 231 -9.28 -17.14 -3.26
N TYR A 232 -8.21 -17.69 -2.69
CA TYR A 232 -7.10 -18.23 -3.48
C TYR A 232 -7.58 -19.31 -4.47
N ASN A 233 -8.38 -20.28 -4.01
CA ASN A 233 -8.90 -21.34 -4.86
C ASN A 233 -9.82 -20.82 -5.96
N LEU A 234 -10.63 -19.80 -5.65
CA LEU A 234 -11.46 -19.12 -6.65
C LEU A 234 -10.60 -18.47 -7.74
N PHE A 235 -9.54 -17.75 -7.37
CA PHE A 235 -8.63 -17.16 -8.36
C PHE A 235 -7.87 -18.23 -9.16
N LYS A 236 -7.46 -19.34 -8.52
CA LYS A 236 -6.82 -20.47 -9.21
C LYS A 236 -7.75 -21.09 -10.26
N MET A 237 -9.03 -21.29 -9.92
CA MET A 237 -10.04 -21.74 -10.88
C MET A 237 -10.25 -20.75 -12.03
N GLN A 238 -10.32 -19.44 -11.74
CA GLN A 238 -10.45 -18.41 -12.77
C GLN A 238 -9.23 -18.38 -13.71
N ALA A 239 -8.02 -18.50 -13.18
CA ALA A 239 -6.79 -18.56 -13.95
C ALA A 239 -6.78 -19.76 -14.91
N LYS A 240 -7.14 -20.96 -14.42
CA LYS A 240 -7.28 -22.17 -15.25
C LYS A 240 -8.30 -21.98 -16.38
N ARG A 241 -9.45 -21.37 -16.10
CA ARG A 241 -10.48 -21.09 -17.14
C ARG A 241 -9.97 -20.14 -18.21
N LYS A 242 -9.27 -19.06 -17.83
CA LYS A 242 -8.70 -18.10 -18.78
C LYS A 242 -7.67 -18.76 -19.69
N LEU A 243 -6.73 -19.55 -19.16
CA LEU A 243 -5.76 -20.27 -19.99
C LEU A 243 -6.41 -21.34 -20.88
N GLY A 244 -7.38 -22.09 -20.35
CA GLY A 244 -8.13 -23.06 -21.15
C GLY A 244 -8.89 -22.39 -22.32
N GLY A 245 -9.41 -21.18 -22.10
CA GLY A 245 -10.01 -20.36 -23.15
C GLY A 245 -9.01 -19.88 -24.20
N VAL A 246 -7.82 -19.41 -23.77
CA VAL A 246 -6.74 -18.99 -24.66
C VAL A 246 -6.24 -20.15 -25.52
N SER A 247 -6.05 -21.34 -24.93
CA SER A 247 -5.65 -22.55 -25.66
C SER A 247 -6.70 -22.94 -26.72
N LYS A 248 -7.99 -22.94 -26.36
CA LYS A 248 -9.08 -23.20 -27.30
C LYS A 248 -9.15 -22.16 -28.43
N ALA A 249 -8.94 -20.88 -28.12
CA ALA A 249 -8.92 -19.81 -29.11
C ALA A 249 -7.75 -19.95 -30.08
N LYS A 250 -6.55 -20.29 -29.59
CA LYS A 250 -5.36 -20.56 -30.40
C LYS A 250 -5.59 -21.73 -31.37
N VAL A 251 -6.11 -22.85 -30.87
CA VAL A 251 -6.45 -24.02 -31.70
C VAL A 251 -7.51 -23.68 -32.75
N LYS A 252 -8.51 -22.86 -32.40
CA LYS A 252 -9.52 -22.39 -33.36
C LYS A 252 -8.90 -21.52 -34.46
N LEU A 253 -8.02 -20.59 -34.12
CA LEU A 253 -7.32 -19.73 -35.07
C LEU A 253 -6.43 -20.54 -36.01
N GLU A 254 -5.64 -21.49 -35.49
CA GLU A 254 -4.81 -22.39 -36.29
C GLU A 254 -5.64 -23.22 -37.28
N ARG A 255 -6.82 -23.70 -36.87
CA ARG A 255 -7.75 -24.41 -37.76
C ARG A 255 -8.31 -23.51 -38.86
N MET A 256 -8.61 -22.24 -38.55
CA MET A 256 -9.08 -21.28 -39.54
C MET A 256 -8.00 -20.96 -40.58
N LEU A 257 -6.76 -20.71 -40.13
CA LEU A 257 -5.63 -20.43 -41.02
C LEU A 257 -5.32 -21.62 -41.95
N ARG A 258 -5.37 -22.86 -41.43
CA ARG A 258 -5.20 -24.08 -42.27
C ARG A 258 -6.29 -24.22 -43.32
N ARG A 259 -7.54 -23.87 -43.01
CA ARG A 259 -8.64 -23.91 -43.99
C ARG A 259 -8.47 -22.85 -45.08
N GLN A 260 -8.02 -21.65 -44.73
CA GLN A 260 -7.73 -20.62 -45.73
C GLN A 260 -6.59 -21.04 -46.66
N ALA A 261 -5.52 -21.64 -46.12
CA ALA A 261 -4.42 -22.14 -46.94
C ALA A 261 -4.84 -23.22 -47.95
N LEU A 262 -5.80 -24.07 -47.58
CA LEU A 262 -6.35 -25.13 -48.45
C LEU A 262 -7.36 -24.63 -49.50
N CYS A 263 -7.89 -23.41 -49.35
CA CYS A 263 -8.81 -22.82 -50.33
C CYS A 263 -8.12 -21.92 -51.36
N VAL A 264 -6.82 -21.68 -51.22
CA VAL A 264 -6.02 -20.82 -52.13
C VAL A 264 -5.12 -21.65 -53.07
N SER A 265 -5.04 -22.96 -52.84
CA SER A 265 -4.40 -23.98 -53.69
C SER A 265 -5.44 -24.74 -54.52
#